data_AF-A0A392MQV7-F1
#
_entry.id   AF-A0A392MQV7-F1
#
_cell.length_a   1.000
_cell.length_b   1.000
_cell.length_c   1.000
_cell.angle_alpha   90.00
_cell.angle_beta   90.00
_cell.angle_gamma   90.00
#
_symmetry.space_group_name_H-M   'P 1'
#
loop_
_entity.id
_entity.type
_entity.pdbx_description
1 polymer ?
#
loop_
_entity_poly.entity_id
_entity_poly.type
_entity_poly.pdbx_seq_one_letter_code
_entity_poly.pdbx_strand_id
1 'polypeptide(L)'
;MMEKLKILNLSHSRYLTQTPDFSYLPNLEKLVLKDCPRLSKVSHSIGHLNKVLLINLKDCISLYNLPRNIYTLKSLKTLILSGCLMIDKLDEDFEQMESLTTLMADNTAITEVPFSVVRSKSIGYISLCGYEGSSRDVFPSIIWSWMSPINNLSLPVQTVAGMSSLVSL
;
A
#
# COMPACT_ATOMS: atom_id res chain seq x y z
N MET A 1 24.65 3.79 -16.52
CA MET A 1 24.53 3.60 -15.06
C MET A 1 24.66 4.97 -14.39
N MET A 2 23.74 5.40 -13.53
CA MET A 2 23.80 6.67 -12.79
C MET A 2 24.31 6.44 -11.37
N GLU A 3 25.59 6.13 -11.23
CA GLU A 3 26.18 5.63 -9.99
C GLU A 3 26.18 6.63 -8.83
N LYS A 4 26.10 7.93 -9.11
CA LYS A 4 26.10 8.98 -8.06
C LYS A 4 24.70 9.38 -7.60
N LEU A 5 23.64 8.97 -8.31
CA LEU A 5 22.29 9.41 -8.01
C LEU A 5 21.79 8.69 -6.74
N LYS A 6 21.57 9.47 -5.68
CA LYS A 6 21.02 8.98 -4.41
C LYS A 6 19.55 9.29 -4.23
N ILE A 7 19.05 10.35 -4.87
CA ILE A 7 17.68 10.83 -4.70
C ILE A 7 17.08 11.04 -6.08
N LEU A 8 15.93 10.43 -6.33
CA LEU A 8 15.12 10.63 -7.51
C LEU A 8 13.75 11.13 -7.05
N ASN A 9 13.44 12.37 -7.41
CA ASN A 9 12.16 13.00 -7.11
C ASN A 9 11.41 13.28 -8.43
N LEU A 10 10.28 12.60 -8.60
CA LEU A 10 9.36 12.72 -9.73
C LEU A 10 7.97 13.23 -9.28
N SER A 11 7.88 13.80 -8.07
CA SER A 11 6.62 14.28 -7.51
C SER A 11 5.94 15.30 -8.43
N HIS A 12 4.61 15.37 -8.37
CA HIS A 12 3.78 16.28 -9.15
C HIS A 12 3.85 16.05 -10.68
N SER A 13 4.32 14.88 -11.10
CA SER A 13 4.34 14.49 -12.52
C SER A 13 2.95 14.11 -13.00
N ARG A 14 2.16 15.12 -13.35
CA ARG A 14 0.74 15.00 -13.77
C ARG A 14 0.49 14.06 -14.96
N TYR A 15 1.51 13.76 -15.75
CA TYR A 15 1.43 12.91 -16.95
C TYR A 15 2.17 11.58 -16.83
N LEU A 16 2.87 11.33 -15.71
CA LEU A 16 3.60 10.09 -15.51
C LEU A 16 2.59 8.96 -15.31
N THR A 17 2.53 8.02 -16.25
CA THR A 17 1.64 6.84 -16.16
C THR A 17 2.37 5.61 -15.62
N GLN A 18 3.67 5.52 -15.85
CA GLN A 18 4.53 4.45 -15.37
C GLN A 18 5.87 5.02 -14.87
N THR A 19 6.43 4.44 -13.80
CA THR A 19 7.78 4.81 -13.34
C THR A 19 8.87 4.45 -14.37
N PRO A 20 10.03 5.13 -14.36
CA PRO A 20 11.15 4.75 -15.21
C PRO A 20 11.71 3.36 -14.85
N ASP A 21 12.61 2.86 -15.70
CA ASP A 21 13.45 1.71 -15.39
C ASP A 21 14.52 2.10 -14.34
N PHE A 22 14.51 1.41 -13.22
CA PHE A 22 15.39 1.65 -12.09
C PHE A 22 16.69 0.85 -12.15
N SER A 23 16.87 -0.03 -13.14
CA SER A 23 18.07 -0.88 -13.30
C SER A 23 19.36 -0.08 -13.45
N TYR A 24 19.26 1.20 -13.84
CA TYR A 24 20.39 2.10 -14.00
C TYR A 24 20.71 2.92 -12.74
N LEU A 25 19.99 2.74 -11.63
CA LEU A 25 20.10 3.54 -10.40
C LEU A 25 20.55 2.70 -9.19
N PRO A 26 21.72 2.02 -9.24
CA PRO A 26 22.12 1.03 -8.24
C PRO A 26 22.38 1.61 -6.84
N ASN A 27 22.55 2.93 -6.73
CA ASN A 27 22.86 3.64 -5.49
C ASN A 27 21.74 4.55 -4.99
N LEU A 28 20.52 4.38 -5.50
CA LEU A 28 19.39 5.19 -5.08
C LEU A 28 19.02 4.87 -3.62
N GLU A 29 18.93 5.91 -2.81
CA GLU A 29 18.56 5.85 -1.39
C GLU A 29 17.12 6.37 -1.16
N LYS A 30 16.64 7.30 -2.00
CA LYS A 30 15.29 7.88 -1.87
C LYS A 30 14.60 8.00 -3.23
N LEU A 31 13.40 7.42 -3.32
CA LEU A 31 12.51 7.54 -4.46
C LEU A 31 11.23 8.26 -4.02
N VAL A 32 10.94 9.41 -4.62
CA VAL A 32 9.80 10.26 -4.25
C VAL A 32 8.94 10.52 -5.48
N LEU A 33 7.68 10.07 -5.46
CA LEU A 33 6.67 10.25 -6.50
C LEU A 33 5.36 10.79 -5.90
N LYS A 34 5.44 11.75 -4.98
CA LYS A 34 4.25 12.30 -4.33
C LYS A 34 3.35 12.96 -5.38
N ASP A 35 2.04 12.77 -5.28
CA ASP A 35 1.04 13.46 -6.10
C ASP A 35 1.30 13.29 -7.60
N CYS A 36 1.44 12.03 -8.04
CA CYS A 36 1.46 11.67 -9.46
C CYS A 36 0.08 11.11 -9.84
N PRO A 37 -0.92 11.95 -10.17
CA PRO A 37 -2.32 11.52 -10.22
C PRO A 37 -2.62 10.51 -11.33
N ARG A 38 -1.78 10.43 -12.38
CA ARG A 38 -1.93 9.47 -13.49
C ARG A 38 -1.04 8.24 -13.35
N LEU A 39 -0.20 8.16 -12.32
CA LEU A 39 0.70 7.03 -12.13
C LEU A 39 -0.13 5.81 -11.76
N SER A 40 -0.20 4.84 -12.66
CA SER A 40 -0.95 3.60 -12.47
C SER A 40 -0.05 2.37 -12.40
N LYS A 41 1.23 2.49 -12.80
CA LYS A 41 2.15 1.36 -12.85
C LYS A 41 3.52 1.70 -12.31
N VAL A 42 4.01 0.86 -11.40
CA VAL A 42 5.41 0.87 -10.96
C VAL A 42 6.17 -0.24 -11.69
N SER A 43 7.36 0.08 -12.20
CA SER A 43 8.22 -0.85 -12.93
C SER A 43 8.73 -1.97 -12.00
N HIS A 44 8.75 -3.22 -12.47
CA HIS A 44 9.31 -4.36 -11.72
C HIS A 44 10.79 -4.19 -11.38
N SER A 45 11.53 -3.38 -12.16
CA SER A 45 12.91 -2.98 -11.88
C SER A 45 13.08 -2.28 -10.52
N ILE A 46 12.00 -1.88 -9.84
CA ILE A 46 12.06 -1.34 -8.48
C ILE A 46 12.76 -2.29 -7.52
N GLY A 47 12.68 -3.61 -7.75
CA GLY A 47 13.41 -4.61 -6.96
C GLY A 47 14.94 -4.54 -7.10
N HIS A 48 15.47 -3.81 -8.08
CA HIS A 48 16.92 -3.59 -8.24
C HIS A 48 17.46 -2.48 -7.31
N LEU A 49 16.58 -1.74 -6.63
CA LEU A 49 16.95 -0.64 -5.76
C LEU A 49 17.47 -1.14 -4.39
N ASN A 50 18.53 -1.93 -4.38
CA ASN A 50 19.04 -2.61 -3.19
C ASN A 50 19.52 -1.68 -2.06
N LYS A 51 19.67 -0.38 -2.31
CA LYS A 51 20.08 0.63 -1.30
C LYS A 51 18.97 1.60 -0.92
N VAL A 52 17.76 1.43 -1.46
CA VAL A 52 16.66 2.37 -1.19
C VAL A 52 16.22 2.26 0.26
N LEU A 53 16.10 3.41 0.91
CA LEU A 53 15.69 3.55 2.31
C LEU A 53 14.28 4.13 2.42
N LEU A 54 13.85 4.91 1.43
CA LEU A 54 12.55 5.57 1.38
C LEU A 54 11.93 5.44 -0.02
N ILE A 55 10.68 4.97 -0.04
CA ILE A 55 9.79 5.06 -1.20
C ILE A 55 8.54 5.83 -0.78
N ASN A 56 8.29 6.95 -1.45
CA ASN A 56 7.11 7.78 -1.20
C ASN A 56 6.26 7.85 -2.47
N LEU A 57 5.10 7.20 -2.45
CA LEU A 57 4.08 7.19 -3.51
C LEU A 57 2.81 7.94 -3.08
N LYS A 58 2.89 8.75 -2.01
CA LYS A 58 1.75 9.45 -1.43
C LYS A 58 0.92 10.19 -2.48
N ASP A 59 -0.41 10.11 -2.36
CA ASP A 59 -1.38 10.80 -3.23
C ASP A 59 -1.30 10.37 -4.72
N CYS A 60 -0.75 9.18 -5.04
CA CYS A 60 -0.84 8.58 -6.38
C CYS A 60 -2.20 7.91 -6.58
N ILE A 61 -3.24 8.72 -6.80
CA ILE A 61 -4.64 8.26 -6.78
C ILE A 61 -4.99 7.20 -7.84
N SER A 62 -4.27 7.12 -8.96
CA SER A 62 -4.49 6.11 -10.01
C SER A 62 -3.69 4.81 -9.80
N LEU A 63 -2.85 4.74 -8.76
CA LEU A 63 -2.04 3.57 -8.48
C LEU A 63 -2.92 2.52 -7.81
N TYR A 64 -3.10 1.37 -8.46
CA TYR A 64 -4.01 0.33 -8.00
C TYR A 64 -3.29 -0.90 -7.42
N ASN A 65 -2.00 -1.07 -7.71
CA ASN A 65 -1.19 -2.14 -7.13
C ASN A 65 0.30 -1.78 -7.07
N LEU A 66 1.04 -2.59 -6.32
CA LEU A 66 2.50 -2.58 -6.33
C LEU A 66 3.01 -3.84 -7.05
N PRO A 67 4.14 -3.77 -7.79
CA PRO A 67 4.78 -4.97 -8.32
C PRO A 67 5.35 -5.79 -7.17
N ARG A 68 5.26 -7.12 -7.25
CA ARG A 68 5.78 -8.04 -6.21
C ARG A 68 7.24 -7.78 -5.83
N ASN A 69 8.05 -7.33 -6.78
CA ASN A 69 9.46 -6.99 -6.56
C ASN A 69 9.71 -5.87 -5.55
N ILE A 70 8.70 -5.08 -5.16
CA ILE A 70 8.88 -4.10 -4.08
C ILE A 70 9.09 -4.78 -2.72
N TYR A 71 8.49 -5.94 -2.50
CA TYR A 71 8.57 -6.69 -1.24
C TYR A 71 9.92 -7.37 -1.04
N THR A 72 10.74 -7.50 -2.09
CA THR A 72 12.08 -8.07 -2.01
C THR A 72 13.13 -7.05 -1.53
N LEU A 73 12.75 -5.79 -1.30
CA LEU A 73 13.66 -4.71 -0.93
C LEU A 73 14.11 -4.81 0.55
N LYS A 74 15.29 -5.39 0.75
CA LYS A 74 15.85 -5.65 2.09
C LYS A 74 16.24 -4.40 2.88
N SER A 75 16.60 -3.30 2.20
CA SER A 75 17.05 -2.05 2.84
C SER A 75 15.97 -1.01 3.08
N LEU A 76 14.77 -1.20 2.51
CA LEU A 76 13.69 -0.22 2.59
C LEU A 76 13.23 -0.05 4.03
N LYS A 77 13.25 1.18 4.55
CA LYS A 77 12.83 1.50 5.92
C LYS A 77 11.44 2.12 5.98
N THR A 78 11.09 2.90 4.96
CA THR A 78 9.83 3.65 4.94
C THR A 78 9.14 3.51 3.59
N LEU A 79 7.92 2.97 3.62
CA LEU A 79 7.02 2.90 2.48
C LEU A 79 5.77 3.74 2.76
N ILE A 80 5.53 4.74 1.91
CA ILE A 80 4.37 5.65 2.00
C ILE A 80 3.49 5.46 0.77
N LEU A 81 2.27 5.01 1.01
CA LEU A 81 1.16 4.79 0.09
C LEU A 81 -0.07 5.61 0.49
N SER A 82 0.04 6.49 1.50
CA SER A 82 -1.08 7.29 1.99
C SER A 82 -1.76 8.04 0.84
N GLY A 83 -3.09 8.00 0.77
CA GLY A 83 -3.84 8.68 -0.30
C GLY A 83 -3.80 7.98 -1.66
N CYS A 84 -3.22 6.79 -1.78
CA CYS A 84 -3.34 5.95 -2.98
C CYS A 84 -4.72 5.27 -3.02
N LEU A 85 -5.74 6.03 -3.42
CA LEU A 85 -7.15 5.65 -3.30
C LEU A 85 -7.54 4.33 -4.00
N MET A 86 -6.80 3.90 -5.02
CA MET A 86 -7.10 2.68 -5.78
C MET A 86 -6.36 1.43 -5.28
N ILE A 87 -5.44 1.54 -4.32
CA ILE A 87 -4.83 0.36 -3.70
C ILE A 87 -5.85 -0.25 -2.74
N ASP A 88 -6.36 -1.43 -3.08
CA ASP A 88 -7.39 -2.16 -2.32
C ASP A 88 -6.82 -3.32 -1.50
N LYS A 89 -5.58 -3.74 -1.78
CA LYS A 89 -4.90 -4.82 -1.09
C LYS A 89 -3.39 -4.66 -1.07
N LEU A 90 -2.78 -5.39 -0.16
CA LEU A 90 -1.35 -5.55 -0.01
C LEU A 90 -1.02 -7.05 -0.15
N ASP A 91 0.10 -7.39 -0.79
CA ASP A 91 0.52 -8.81 -0.91
C ASP A 91 1.04 -9.38 0.42
N GLU A 92 1.09 -10.71 0.53
CA GLU A 92 1.50 -11.45 1.74
C GLU A 92 3.03 -11.63 1.89
N ASP A 93 3.83 -10.72 1.31
CA ASP A 93 5.30 -10.83 1.25
C ASP A 93 6.05 -9.83 2.15
N PHE A 94 5.37 -9.14 3.09
CA PHE A 94 5.99 -8.13 3.95
C PHE A 94 7.09 -8.66 4.87
N GLU A 95 7.07 -9.96 5.21
CA GLU A 95 8.14 -10.60 5.98
C GLU A 95 9.49 -10.58 5.26
N GLN A 96 9.48 -10.45 3.92
CA GLN A 96 10.70 -10.34 3.14
C GLN A 96 11.38 -8.98 3.31
N MET A 97 10.66 -7.95 3.77
CA MET A 97 11.15 -6.58 3.93
C MET A 97 11.84 -6.38 5.29
N GLU A 98 13.01 -6.97 5.43
CA GLU A 98 13.75 -7.10 6.71
C GLU A 98 14.00 -5.77 7.44
N SER A 99 14.13 -4.65 6.72
CA SER A 99 14.41 -3.34 7.33
C SER A 99 13.19 -2.40 7.43
N LEU A 100 12.00 -2.84 7.01
CA LEU A 100 10.83 -1.95 6.96
C LEU A 100 10.35 -1.59 8.36
N THR A 101 10.54 -0.34 8.77
CA THR A 101 10.13 0.15 10.10
C THR A 101 8.83 0.93 10.07
N THR A 102 8.47 1.50 8.92
CA THR A 102 7.34 2.42 8.77
C THR A 102 6.54 2.09 7.51
N LEU A 103 5.27 1.74 7.71
CA LEU A 103 4.29 1.55 6.65
C LEU A 103 3.14 2.55 6.82
N MET A 104 2.95 3.44 5.85
CA MET A 104 1.82 4.35 5.82
C MET A 104 0.99 4.06 4.58
N ALA A 105 -0.26 3.70 4.77
CA ALA A 105 -1.25 3.37 3.75
C ALA A 105 -2.66 3.76 4.22
N ASP A 106 -2.76 4.81 5.04
CA ASP A 106 -4.01 5.49 5.35
C ASP A 106 -4.62 6.13 4.10
N ASN A 107 -5.94 6.33 4.10
CA ASN A 107 -6.64 6.88 2.94
C ASN A 107 -6.38 6.06 1.66
N THR A 108 -6.44 4.73 1.77
CA THR A 108 -6.43 3.76 0.65
C THR A 108 -7.74 2.96 0.68
N ALA A 109 -7.99 2.13 -0.33
CA ALA A 109 -9.14 1.22 -0.35
C ALA A 109 -8.87 -0.11 0.39
N ILE A 110 -7.73 -0.23 1.10
CA ILE A 110 -7.37 -1.43 1.84
C ILE A 110 -8.34 -1.62 3.02
N THR A 111 -9.02 -2.77 3.04
CA THR A 111 -9.94 -3.15 4.12
C THR A 111 -9.33 -4.11 5.12
N GLU A 112 -8.30 -4.85 4.72
CA GLU A 112 -7.67 -5.90 5.53
C GLU A 112 -6.15 -5.74 5.54
N VAL A 113 -5.55 -5.88 6.71
CA VAL A 113 -4.08 -5.90 6.84
C VAL A 113 -3.60 -7.33 6.50
N PRO A 114 -2.52 -7.53 5.72
CA PRO A 114 -1.99 -8.88 5.50
C PRO A 114 -1.41 -9.48 6.77
N PHE A 115 -1.48 -10.81 6.92
CA PHE A 115 -0.89 -11.49 8.08
C PHE A 115 0.63 -11.27 8.16
N SER A 116 1.31 -11.20 7.02
CA SER A 116 2.74 -10.90 6.92
C SER A 116 3.13 -9.52 7.47
N VAL A 117 2.23 -8.52 7.45
CA VAL A 117 2.46 -7.22 8.09
C VAL A 117 2.50 -7.39 9.61
N VAL A 118 1.55 -8.16 10.16
CA VAL A 118 1.46 -8.42 11.60
C VAL A 118 2.60 -9.32 12.10
N ARG A 119 3.06 -10.28 11.27
CA ARG A 119 4.21 -11.15 11.58
C ARG A 119 5.56 -10.46 11.40
N SER A 120 5.62 -9.32 10.71
CA SER A 120 6.87 -8.59 10.51
C SER A 120 7.47 -8.17 11.85
N LYS A 121 8.76 -8.46 12.03
CA LYS A 121 9.51 -8.14 13.26
C LYS A 121 10.10 -6.74 13.24
N SER A 122 10.18 -6.11 12.07
CA SER A 122 10.87 -4.82 11.86
C SER A 122 9.91 -3.62 11.91
N ILE A 123 8.64 -3.82 11.57
CA ILE A 123 7.65 -2.75 11.52
C ILE A 123 7.40 -2.21 12.93
N GLY A 124 7.75 -0.95 13.14
CA GLY A 124 7.58 -0.24 14.42
C GLY A 124 6.41 0.74 14.40
N TYR A 125 6.07 1.30 13.25
CA TYR A 125 4.95 2.23 13.08
C TYR A 125 4.11 1.85 11.86
N ILE A 126 2.79 1.88 12.04
CA ILE A 126 1.84 1.65 10.97
C ILE A 126 0.76 2.73 10.94
N SER A 127 0.26 3.02 9.74
CA SER A 127 -0.99 3.75 9.55
C SER A 127 -1.73 3.11 8.37
N LEU A 128 -2.78 2.31 8.61
CA LEU A 128 -3.60 1.65 7.58
C LEU A 128 -4.90 1.09 8.17
N CYS A 129 -5.94 0.95 7.36
CA CYS A 129 -7.25 0.39 7.76
C CYS A 129 -7.87 1.08 9.01
N GLY A 130 -7.66 2.39 9.17
CA GLY A 130 -8.15 3.15 10.33
C GLY A 130 -7.33 2.96 11.61
N TYR A 131 -6.28 2.14 11.57
CA TYR A 131 -5.33 2.02 12.68
C TYR A 131 -4.12 2.91 12.44
N GLU A 132 -3.65 3.57 13.50
CA GLU A 132 -2.47 4.41 13.46
C GLU A 132 -1.67 4.30 14.76
N GLY A 133 -0.35 4.16 14.64
CA GLY A 133 0.56 4.24 15.77
C GLY A 133 1.64 3.17 15.77
N SER A 134 2.18 2.93 16.96
CA SER A 134 3.17 1.88 17.20
C SER A 134 2.57 0.50 16.91
N SER A 135 3.30 -0.34 16.19
CA SER A 135 2.85 -1.70 15.83
C SER A 135 2.50 -2.54 17.06
N ARG A 136 3.22 -2.35 18.17
CA ARG A 136 2.97 -3.04 19.45
C ARG A 136 1.59 -2.74 20.02
N ASP A 137 1.11 -1.51 19.82
CA ASP A 137 -0.16 -1.04 20.37
C ASP A 137 -1.32 -1.37 19.43
N VAL A 138 -1.04 -1.40 18.12
CA VAL A 138 -2.05 -1.56 17.07
C VAL A 138 -2.31 -3.03 16.70
N PHE A 139 -1.28 -3.88 16.66
CA PHE A 139 -1.42 -5.27 16.20
C PHE A 139 -2.42 -6.10 17.03
N PRO A 140 -2.52 -5.97 18.37
CA PRO A 140 -3.56 -6.65 19.13
C PRO A 140 -4.98 -6.33 18.62
N SER A 141 -5.25 -5.06 18.29
CA SER A 141 -6.55 -4.62 17.76
C SER A 141 -6.81 -5.15 16.35
N ILE A 142 -5.78 -5.22 15.50
CA ILE A 142 -5.88 -5.82 14.16
C ILE A 142 -6.19 -7.32 14.26
N ILE A 143 -5.46 -8.06 15.08
CA ILE A 143 -5.66 -9.50 15.29
C ILE A 143 -7.08 -9.78 15.80
N TRP A 144 -7.56 -8.98 16.76
CA TRP A 144 -8.92 -9.10 17.27
C TRP A 144 -9.99 -8.79 16.21
N SER A 145 -9.73 -7.86 15.29
CA SER A 145 -10.64 -7.56 14.20
C SER A 145 -10.88 -8.79 13.31
N TRP A 146 -9.85 -9.56 12.98
CA TRP A 146 -10.01 -10.79 12.19
C TRP A 146 -10.61 -11.96 12.97
N MET A 147 -10.27 -12.07 14.25
CA MET A 147 -10.70 -13.19 15.08
C MET A 147 -12.11 -13.03 15.65
N SER A 148 -12.71 -11.85 15.52
CA SER A 148 -14.07 -11.59 16.00
C SER A 148 -15.11 -12.32 15.15
N PRO A 149 -15.98 -13.18 15.73
CA PRO A 149 -17.02 -13.92 15.00
C PRO A 149 -18.02 -13.05 14.22
N ILE A 150 -18.08 -11.76 14.54
CA ILE A 150 -19.05 -10.79 14.01
C ILE A 150 -18.71 -10.39 12.56
N ASN A 151 -17.44 -10.46 12.13
CA ASN A 151 -17.05 -10.06 10.77
C ASN A 151 -17.38 -11.12 9.70
N ASN A 152 -17.80 -12.32 10.08
CA ASN A 152 -18.25 -13.38 9.16
C ASN A 152 -19.74 -13.28 8.77
N LEU A 153 -20.50 -12.30 9.26
CA LEU A 153 -21.84 -12.05 8.73
C LEU A 153 -21.74 -11.22 7.44
N SER A 154 -21.55 -11.92 6.33
CA SER A 154 -22.03 -11.43 5.04
C SER A 154 -23.48 -10.97 5.19
N LEU A 155 -23.73 -9.68 4.96
CA LEU A 155 -25.06 -9.07 4.96
C LEU A 155 -26.05 -9.95 4.17
N PRO A 156 -27.25 -10.27 4.70
CA PRO A 156 -28.29 -10.81 3.86
C PRO A 156 -28.67 -9.73 2.85
N VAL A 157 -28.54 -10.05 1.55
CA VAL A 157 -29.20 -9.32 0.47
C VAL A 157 -30.69 -9.24 0.84
N GLN A 158 -31.15 -8.04 1.22
CA GLN A 158 -32.59 -7.81 1.27
C GLN A 158 -33.09 -7.70 -0.17
N THR A 159 -33.68 -8.77 -0.67
CA THR A 159 -34.49 -8.75 -1.88
C THR A 159 -35.67 -7.82 -1.65
N VAL A 160 -35.64 -6.62 -2.24
CA VAL A 160 -36.83 -5.78 -2.39
C VAL A 160 -37.62 -6.33 -3.58
N ALA A 161 -38.66 -7.10 -3.30
CA ALA A 161 -39.76 -7.40 -4.23
C ALA A 161 -41.03 -7.56 -3.39
N GLY A 162 -42.11 -6.81 -3.58
CA GLY A 162 -42.37 -5.63 -4.37
C GLY A 162 -43.64 -4.99 -3.79
N MET A 163 -43.71 -3.66 -3.78
CA MET A 163 -44.97 -2.95 -3.61
C MET A 163 -45.42 -2.50 -5.00
N SER A 164 -46.50 -3.10 -5.48
CA SER A 164 -47.33 -2.55 -6.54
C SER A 164 -48.78 -2.72 -6.10
N SER A 165 -49.32 -1.65 -5.51
CA SER A 165 -50.75 -1.41 -5.47
C SER A 165 -51.24 -1.12 -6.90
N LEU A 166 -52.47 -1.53 -7.22
CA LEU A 166 -53.54 -0.62 -7.68
C LEU A 166 -54.86 -1.38 -7.91
N VAL A 167 -55.93 -0.63 -7.66
CA VAL A 167 -57.36 -0.94 -7.60
C VAL A 167 -57.99 -1.03 -9.01
N SER A 168 -59.18 -1.68 -9.11
CA SER A 168 -60.33 -1.48 -10.04
C SER A 168 -60.77 -2.86 -10.59
N LEU A 169 -62.00 -3.36 -10.52
CA LEU A 169 -63.38 -2.85 -10.35
C LEU A 169 -64.18 -3.90 -9.55
#